data_AF-A0A7W1C2P4-F1
#
_entry.id   AF-A0A7W1C2P4-F1
#
_cell.length_a   1.000
_cell.length_b   1.000
_cell.length_c   1.000
_cell.angle_alpha   90.00
_cell.angle_beta   90.00
_cell.angle_gamma   90.00
#
_symmetry.space_group_name_H-M   'P 1'
#
loop_
_entity.id
_entity.type
_entity.pdbx_description
1 polymer ?
#
loop_
_entity_poly.entity_id
_entity_poly.type
_entity_poly.pdbx_seq_one_letter_code
_entity_poly.pdbx_strand_id
1 'polypeptide(L)'
;MSLLRNPDSVLVGAYDGGLPLTMNGIVELERQIGISLPLIQVYSAWGDRPDQQFQLQLLNAIWDFGSVPVVTWEPWLTDFESARHPHLPLREARERRGLPDIASGEYDFYIDEWAKAAARFDTPFYLRFAHEMNDPYRYPWGPQNNTKEEYIAAWRHTVDRFRRAGASKVIWVWSPHVAYEYWDLYYPGDEYVDWVATGVLNYGPIAQWSQWWSFDQIFGSKYARLASFNKPIMLAELGSLSVGGDRAAWYSGALQALPQRYPAVRAALFFHSKDDQTVTYQKVDWTITGDTAALSAVTRATQQWAPGPRRVPAQPIP
;
A
#
# COMPACT_ATOMS: atom_id res chain seq x y z
N MET A 1 -5.95 -14.08 -12.19
CA MET A 1 -4.79 -13.18 -12.28
C MET A 1 -5.11 -11.90 -13.03
N SER A 2 -5.61 -11.95 -14.27
CA SER A 2 -5.93 -10.74 -15.06
C SER A 2 -6.83 -9.75 -14.31
N LEU A 3 -7.89 -10.24 -13.65
CA LEU A 3 -8.82 -9.40 -12.88
C LEU A 3 -8.18 -8.67 -11.68
N LEU A 4 -7.11 -9.20 -11.08
CA LEU A 4 -6.39 -8.52 -10.00
C LEU A 4 -5.29 -7.58 -10.53
N ARG A 5 -4.85 -7.79 -11.78
CA ARG A 5 -3.88 -6.88 -12.43
C ARG A 5 -4.56 -5.69 -13.08
N ASN A 6 -5.86 -5.75 -13.39
CA ASN A 6 -6.64 -4.62 -13.89
C ASN A 6 -8.16 -4.90 -13.74
N PRO A 7 -8.77 -4.62 -12.56
CA PRO A 7 -10.17 -4.91 -12.32
C PRO A 7 -11.11 -3.91 -13.01
N ASP A 8 -12.29 -4.37 -13.41
CA ASP A 8 -13.31 -3.53 -14.07
C ASP A 8 -14.00 -2.54 -13.11
N SER A 9 -13.87 -2.76 -11.79
CA SER A 9 -14.46 -1.95 -10.72
C SER A 9 -13.39 -1.50 -9.72
N VAL A 10 -13.69 -0.46 -8.95
CA VAL A 10 -12.83 -0.03 -7.85
C VAL A 10 -12.92 -1.04 -6.71
N LEU A 11 -11.78 -1.64 -6.34
CA LEU A 11 -11.66 -2.51 -5.17
C LEU A 11 -11.51 -1.65 -3.90
N VAL A 12 -12.27 -1.97 -2.86
CA VAL A 12 -12.16 -1.29 -1.56
C VAL A 12 -11.30 -2.13 -0.63
N GLY A 13 -10.44 -1.49 0.15
CA GLY A 13 -9.70 -2.16 1.21
C GLY A 13 -9.46 -1.30 2.42
N ALA A 14 -8.74 -1.85 3.38
CA ALA A 14 -8.27 -1.09 4.53
C ALA A 14 -7.00 -1.68 5.14
N TYR A 15 -6.26 -0.82 5.82
CA TYR A 15 -5.29 -1.16 6.86
C TYR A 15 -5.86 -0.71 8.21
N ASP A 16 -5.87 -1.55 9.23
CA ASP A 16 -6.42 -1.20 10.56
C ASP A 16 -5.37 -1.04 11.67
N GLY A 17 -4.10 -1.36 11.38
CA GLY A 17 -3.02 -1.38 12.37
C GLY A 17 -3.12 -2.47 13.43
N GLY A 18 -4.15 -3.32 13.39
CA GLY A 18 -4.32 -4.44 14.31
C GLY A 18 -3.59 -5.71 13.88
N LEU A 19 -3.32 -5.86 12.57
CA LEU A 19 -2.63 -7.02 12.02
C LEU A 19 -1.11 -6.96 12.28
N PRO A 20 -0.45 -8.11 12.57
CA PRO A 20 -0.98 -9.48 12.57
C PRO A 20 -1.71 -9.92 13.85
N LEU A 21 -1.83 -9.07 14.87
CA LEU A 21 -2.35 -9.47 16.19
C LEU A 21 -3.85 -9.79 16.17
N THR A 22 -4.64 -9.07 15.37
CA THR A 22 -6.09 -9.27 15.29
C THR A 22 -6.69 -8.73 13.99
N MET A 23 -7.78 -9.35 13.50
CA MET A 23 -8.61 -8.87 12.39
C MET A 23 -9.83 -8.06 12.87
N ASN A 24 -9.98 -7.82 14.18
CA ASN A 24 -11.20 -7.22 14.73
C ASN A 24 -11.50 -5.84 14.15
N GLY A 25 -10.49 -5.02 13.86
CA GLY A 25 -10.69 -3.70 13.25
C GLY A 25 -11.26 -3.81 11.83
N ILE A 26 -10.71 -4.69 11.01
CA ILE A 26 -11.25 -5.02 9.68
C ILE A 26 -12.69 -5.54 9.76
N VAL A 27 -12.96 -6.54 10.61
CA VAL A 27 -14.30 -7.14 10.74
C VAL A 27 -15.33 -6.10 11.19
N GLU A 28 -14.95 -5.23 12.13
CA GLU A 28 -15.83 -4.16 12.60
C GLU A 28 -16.07 -3.11 11.51
N LEU A 29 -15.05 -2.76 10.74
CA LEU A 29 -15.18 -1.84 9.62
C LEU A 29 -16.12 -2.40 8.53
N GLU A 30 -15.95 -3.67 8.15
CA GLU A 30 -16.85 -4.36 7.21
C GLU A 30 -18.29 -4.35 7.70
N ARG A 31 -18.51 -4.67 8.99
CA ARG A 31 -19.82 -4.69 9.62
C ARG A 31 -20.49 -3.32 9.61
N GLN A 32 -19.73 -2.25 9.86
CA GLN A 32 -20.26 -0.88 9.92
C GLN A 32 -20.50 -0.28 8.53
N ILE A 33 -19.64 -0.57 7.54
CA ILE A 33 -19.83 -0.11 6.16
C ILE A 33 -20.87 -0.97 5.42
N GLY A 34 -21.02 -2.23 5.81
CA GLY A 34 -21.96 -3.19 5.21
C GLY A 34 -21.47 -3.78 3.89
N ILE A 35 -20.15 -3.85 3.70
CA ILE A 35 -19.50 -4.52 2.55
C ILE A 35 -18.36 -5.39 3.05
N SER A 36 -18.03 -6.45 2.31
CA SER A 36 -16.75 -7.14 2.45
C SER A 36 -15.67 -6.36 1.71
N LEU A 37 -14.49 -6.26 2.31
CA LEU A 37 -13.32 -5.58 1.76
C LEU A 37 -12.51 -6.58 0.92
N PRO A 38 -12.51 -6.49 -0.42
CA PRO A 38 -11.73 -7.39 -1.26
C PRO A 38 -10.21 -7.25 -1.06
N LEU A 39 -9.73 -6.18 -0.42
CA LEU A 39 -8.31 -5.96 -0.13
C LEU A 39 -8.09 -5.71 1.36
N ILE A 40 -7.10 -6.37 1.96
CA ILE A 40 -6.65 -6.09 3.32
C ILE A 40 -5.16 -5.78 3.26
N GLN A 41 -4.79 -4.62 3.79
CA GLN A 41 -3.41 -4.15 3.78
C GLN A 41 -2.71 -4.40 5.10
N VAL A 42 -1.42 -4.74 5.00
CA VAL A 42 -0.52 -4.97 6.12
C VAL A 42 0.84 -4.34 5.82
N TYR A 43 1.60 -4.02 6.86
CA TYR A 43 2.97 -3.52 6.74
C TYR A 43 3.93 -4.59 7.27
N SER A 44 5.06 -4.77 6.60
CA SER A 44 6.12 -5.68 7.02
C SER A 44 7.46 -5.02 6.78
N ALA A 45 8.18 -4.77 7.86
CA ALA A 45 9.57 -4.35 7.83
C ALA A 45 10.49 -5.51 7.42
N TRP A 46 11.57 -5.19 6.73
CA TRP A 46 12.72 -6.09 6.60
C TRP A 46 13.42 -6.23 7.94
N GLY A 47 13.97 -7.42 8.20
CA GLY A 47 14.75 -7.66 9.41
C GLY A 47 14.72 -9.12 9.82
N ASP A 48 15.21 -9.38 11.03
CA ASP A 48 15.44 -10.73 11.56
C ASP A 48 14.31 -11.25 12.46
N ARG A 49 13.36 -10.38 12.85
CA ARG A 49 12.26 -10.77 13.74
C ARG A 49 11.22 -11.63 13.01
N PRO A 50 10.44 -12.45 13.72
CA PRO A 50 9.42 -13.31 13.11
C PRO A 50 8.36 -12.55 12.29
N ASP A 51 7.93 -11.39 12.76
CA ASP A 51 6.97 -10.50 12.08
C ASP A 51 7.55 -9.78 10.85
N GLN A 52 8.87 -9.87 10.66
CA GLN A 52 9.62 -9.32 9.52
C GLN A 52 9.93 -10.37 8.45
N GLN A 53 9.62 -11.65 8.71
CA GLN A 53 9.68 -12.70 7.70
C GLN A 53 8.37 -12.76 6.89
N PHE A 54 8.36 -13.54 5.81
CA PHE A 54 7.13 -13.77 5.04
C PHE A 54 6.05 -14.38 5.93
N GLN A 55 4.98 -13.61 6.20
CA GLN A 55 3.94 -13.98 7.16
C GLN A 55 2.90 -14.92 6.51
N LEU A 56 3.31 -16.16 6.19
CA LEU A 56 2.47 -17.14 5.48
C LEU A 56 1.10 -17.36 6.15
N GLN A 57 1.08 -17.48 7.48
CA GLN A 57 -0.15 -17.69 8.23
C GLN A 57 -1.11 -16.50 8.12
N LEU A 58 -0.59 -15.27 8.19
CA LEU A 58 -1.38 -14.06 8.04
C LEU A 58 -1.95 -13.94 6.62
N LEU A 59 -1.11 -14.19 5.60
CA LEU A 59 -1.54 -14.08 4.20
C LEU A 59 -2.58 -15.17 3.86
N ASN A 60 -2.44 -16.39 4.38
CA ASN A 60 -3.49 -17.41 4.29
C ASN A 60 -4.76 -16.96 5.01
N ALA A 61 -4.66 -16.41 6.23
CA ALA A 61 -5.83 -15.95 6.97
C ALA A 61 -6.60 -14.85 6.23
N ILE A 62 -5.91 -13.88 5.63
CA ILE A 62 -6.52 -12.84 4.78
C ILE A 62 -7.20 -13.47 3.55
N TRP A 63 -6.55 -14.44 2.91
CA TRP A 63 -7.10 -15.13 1.75
C TRP A 63 -8.34 -15.96 2.09
N ASP A 64 -8.28 -16.75 3.16
CA ASP A 64 -9.37 -17.58 3.67
C ASP A 64 -10.56 -16.73 4.16
N PHE A 65 -10.28 -15.50 4.59
CA PHE A 65 -11.30 -14.49 4.91
C PHE A 65 -12.02 -13.95 3.66
N GLY A 66 -11.52 -14.22 2.46
CA GLY A 66 -12.10 -13.79 1.18
C GLY A 66 -11.49 -12.51 0.59
N SER A 67 -10.37 -12.05 1.15
CA SER A 67 -9.68 -10.82 0.72
C SER A 67 -8.32 -11.12 0.10
N VAL A 68 -7.79 -10.20 -0.70
CA VAL A 68 -6.44 -10.29 -1.27
C VAL A 68 -5.47 -9.46 -0.41
N PRO A 69 -4.35 -10.02 0.07
CA PRO A 69 -3.39 -9.26 0.85
C PRO A 69 -2.70 -8.15 0.02
N VAL A 70 -2.53 -6.98 0.62
CA VAL A 70 -1.68 -5.90 0.13
C VAL A 70 -0.56 -5.65 1.14
N VAL A 71 0.65 -6.12 0.85
CA VAL A 71 1.79 -6.03 1.75
C VAL A 71 2.62 -4.80 1.38
N THR A 72 2.70 -3.81 2.27
CA THR A 72 3.73 -2.77 2.20
C THR A 72 5.01 -3.34 2.80
N TRP A 73 6.07 -3.40 2.01
CA TRP A 73 7.31 -4.11 2.36
C TRP A 73 8.48 -3.14 2.44
N GLU A 74 8.99 -2.94 3.65
CA GLU A 74 9.79 -1.77 4.01
C GLU A 74 11.24 -2.15 4.32
N PRO A 75 12.23 -1.76 3.49
CA PRO A 75 13.61 -2.15 3.68
C PRO A 75 14.33 -1.34 4.78
N TRP A 76 13.95 -1.56 6.04
CA TRP A 76 14.67 -1.06 7.22
C TRP A 76 15.93 -1.90 7.45
N LEU A 77 17.03 -1.55 6.79
CA LEU A 77 18.28 -2.33 6.77
C LEU A 77 18.97 -2.40 8.15
N THR A 78 18.64 -1.46 9.03
CA THR A 78 19.04 -1.42 10.44
C THR A 78 18.36 -2.48 11.31
N ASP A 79 17.32 -3.18 10.83
CA ASP A 79 16.60 -4.20 11.60
C ASP A 79 17.17 -5.62 11.48
N PHE A 80 18.24 -5.80 10.70
CA PHE A 80 19.05 -7.01 10.69
C PHE A 80 20.07 -7.00 11.84
N GLU A 81 20.25 -8.10 12.56
CA GLU A 81 21.19 -8.22 13.67
C GLU A 81 22.63 -8.41 13.15
N SER A 82 23.58 -7.59 13.61
CA SER A 82 24.98 -7.69 13.19
C SER A 82 25.61 -9.07 13.47
N ALA A 83 25.21 -9.73 14.56
CA ALA A 83 25.72 -11.06 14.92
C ALA A 83 25.29 -12.15 13.93
N ARG A 84 24.13 -12.00 13.29
CA ARG A 84 23.59 -12.93 12.29
C ARG A 84 24.13 -12.67 10.89
N HIS A 85 24.50 -11.41 10.62
CA HIS A 85 24.92 -10.94 9.29
C HIS A 85 26.26 -10.19 9.34
N PRO A 86 27.38 -10.88 9.67
CA PRO A 86 28.68 -10.23 9.84
C PRO A 86 29.30 -9.70 8.53
N HIS A 87 28.73 -10.07 7.38
CA HIS A 87 29.14 -9.58 6.06
C HIS A 87 28.56 -8.19 5.74
N LEU A 88 27.45 -7.81 6.38
CA LEU A 88 26.84 -6.50 6.18
C LEU A 88 27.63 -5.40 6.89
N PRO A 89 27.54 -4.14 6.44
CA PRO A 89 28.10 -3.00 7.15
C PRO A 89 27.64 -2.92 8.61
N LEU A 90 28.37 -2.12 9.41
CA LEU A 90 27.92 -1.76 10.76
C LEU A 90 26.50 -1.19 10.71
N ARG A 91 25.69 -1.51 11.73
CA ARG A 91 24.25 -1.24 11.76
C ARG A 91 23.92 0.22 11.41
N GLU A 92 24.62 1.17 12.01
CA GLU A 92 24.48 2.61 11.81
C GLU A 92 24.89 3.12 10.41
N ALA A 93 25.57 2.29 9.61
CA ALA A 93 25.98 2.63 8.26
C ALA A 93 25.03 2.09 7.18
N ARG A 94 24.15 1.13 7.50
CA ARG A 94 23.38 0.38 6.49
C ARG A 94 22.37 1.22 5.72
N GLU A 95 21.81 2.26 6.33
CA GLU A 95 20.88 3.15 5.64
C GLU A 95 21.59 4.18 4.74
N ARG A 96 22.90 4.38 4.91
CA ARG A 96 23.67 5.29 4.05
C ARG A 96 23.97 4.58 2.74
N ARG A 97 23.25 4.96 1.68
CA ARG A 97 23.32 4.28 0.38
C ARG A 97 23.01 2.78 0.49
N GLY A 98 21.91 2.45 1.18
CA GLY A 98 21.45 1.07 1.35
C GLY A 98 20.86 0.42 0.09
N LEU A 99 20.29 1.20 -0.83
CA LEU A 99 19.71 0.65 -2.07
C LEU A 99 20.76 0.04 -3.01
N PRO A 100 21.97 0.60 -3.18
CA PRO A 100 23.09 -0.09 -3.81
C PRO A 100 23.37 -1.50 -3.26
N ASP A 101 23.38 -1.67 -1.95
CA ASP A 101 23.67 -2.98 -1.31
C ASP A 101 22.54 -3.99 -1.60
N ILE A 102 21.29 -3.52 -1.64
CA ILE A 102 20.17 -4.34 -2.13
C ILE A 102 20.39 -4.73 -3.60
N ALA A 103 20.73 -3.76 -4.45
CA ALA A 103 20.90 -3.97 -5.89
C ALA A 103 22.10 -4.87 -6.25
N SER A 104 23.15 -4.87 -5.42
CA SER A 104 24.31 -5.76 -5.59
C SER A 104 24.11 -7.15 -4.98
N GLY A 105 23.02 -7.36 -4.24
CA GLY A 105 22.64 -8.65 -3.69
C GLY A 105 23.14 -8.94 -2.27
N GLU A 106 23.63 -7.94 -1.52
CA GLU A 106 24.04 -8.13 -0.12
C GLU A 106 22.87 -8.60 0.76
N TYR A 107 21.63 -8.27 0.35
CA TYR A 107 20.41 -8.67 1.03
C TYR A 107 19.67 -9.85 0.36
N ASP A 108 20.30 -10.53 -0.61
CA ASP A 108 19.68 -11.67 -1.30
C ASP A 108 19.30 -12.81 -0.36
N PHE A 109 20.01 -12.96 0.76
CA PHE A 109 19.67 -13.95 1.79
C PHE A 109 18.24 -13.77 2.32
N TYR A 110 17.75 -12.52 2.41
CA TYR A 110 16.41 -12.21 2.90
C TYR A 110 15.40 -12.22 1.76
N ILE A 111 15.75 -11.59 0.62
CA ILE A 111 14.88 -11.50 -0.56
C ILE A 111 14.56 -12.90 -1.08
N ASP A 112 15.53 -13.81 -1.12
CA ASP A 112 15.34 -15.17 -1.61
C ASP A 112 14.42 -16.00 -0.73
N GLU A 113 14.50 -15.84 0.59
CA GLU A 113 13.61 -16.56 1.50
C GLU A 113 12.17 -16.05 1.37
N TRP A 114 11.98 -14.73 1.22
CA TRP A 114 10.69 -14.15 0.87
C TRP A 114 10.18 -14.64 -0.49
N ALA A 115 11.02 -14.65 -1.51
CA ALA A 115 10.70 -15.09 -2.86
C ALA A 115 10.28 -16.57 -2.90
N LYS A 116 11.04 -17.45 -2.22
CA LYS A 116 10.69 -18.88 -2.09
C LYS A 116 9.40 -19.06 -1.31
N ALA A 117 9.19 -18.30 -0.23
CA ALA A 117 7.95 -18.38 0.54
C ALA A 117 6.73 -17.91 -0.27
N ALA A 118 6.86 -16.82 -1.04
CA ALA A 118 5.84 -16.34 -1.96
C ALA A 118 5.53 -17.37 -3.07
N ALA A 119 6.54 -18.05 -3.60
CA ALA A 119 6.35 -19.14 -4.56
C ALA A 119 5.60 -20.33 -3.93
N ARG A 120 5.88 -20.69 -2.68
CA ARG A 120 5.15 -21.75 -1.94
C ARG A 120 3.72 -21.35 -1.57
N PHE A 121 3.48 -20.08 -1.28
CA PHE A 121 2.13 -19.56 -1.00
C PHE A 121 1.20 -19.71 -2.22
N ASP A 122 1.76 -19.59 -3.44
CA ASP A 122 1.09 -19.79 -4.74
C ASP A 122 -0.29 -19.12 -4.89
N THR A 123 -0.48 -18.02 -4.17
CA THR A 123 -1.73 -17.28 -4.08
C THR A 123 -1.44 -15.80 -4.39
N PRO A 124 -2.30 -15.10 -5.15
CA PRO A 124 -2.03 -13.71 -5.48
C PRO A 124 -2.05 -12.81 -4.26
N PHE A 125 -1.08 -11.89 -4.22
CA PHE A 125 -1.05 -10.77 -3.30
C PHE A 125 -0.32 -9.60 -3.94
N TYR A 126 -0.62 -8.39 -3.46
CA TYR A 126 0.05 -7.18 -3.90
C TYR A 126 1.26 -6.92 -2.99
N LEU A 127 2.41 -6.59 -3.59
CA LEU A 127 3.64 -6.26 -2.88
C LEU A 127 4.08 -4.84 -3.24
N ARG A 128 4.01 -3.95 -2.25
CA ARG A 128 4.35 -2.52 -2.34
C ARG A 128 5.70 -2.30 -1.67
N PHE A 129 6.76 -2.64 -2.40
CA PHE A 129 8.15 -2.54 -1.95
C PHE A 129 8.63 -1.09 -1.91
N ALA A 130 9.31 -0.68 -0.83
CA ALA A 130 10.02 0.61 -0.73
C ALA A 130 9.16 1.80 -1.23
N HIS A 131 7.97 1.94 -0.66
CA HIS A 131 7.01 3.00 -1.00
C HIS A 131 7.54 4.40 -0.63
N GLU A 132 6.98 5.44 -1.25
CA GLU A 132 7.26 6.86 -0.95
C GLU A 132 8.75 7.22 -1.01
N MET A 133 9.48 6.52 -1.88
CA MET A 133 10.92 6.65 -2.12
C MET A 133 11.39 8.04 -2.53
N ASN A 134 10.49 8.94 -2.91
CA ASN A 134 10.78 10.32 -3.27
C ASN A 134 10.57 11.30 -2.10
N ASP A 135 10.16 10.83 -0.92
CA ASP A 135 10.11 11.61 0.32
C ASP A 135 11.54 11.83 0.88
N PRO A 136 12.04 13.08 0.93
CA PRO A 136 13.41 13.37 1.36
C PRO A 136 13.63 13.40 2.87
N TYR A 137 12.60 13.14 3.68
CA TYR A 137 12.65 13.31 5.13
C TYR A 137 12.35 12.04 5.91
N ARG A 138 11.59 11.10 5.35
CA ARG A 138 10.99 10.01 6.12
C ARG A 138 11.74 8.70 6.06
N TYR A 139 11.93 8.16 4.85
CA TYR A 139 12.35 6.77 4.69
C TYR A 139 13.81 6.64 4.29
N PRO A 140 14.57 5.70 4.88
CA PRO A 140 15.99 5.58 4.57
C PRO A 140 16.27 5.15 3.13
N TRP A 141 15.29 4.60 2.42
CA TRP A 141 15.31 4.35 0.97
C TRP A 141 14.96 5.59 0.12
N GLY A 142 14.93 6.78 0.72
CA GLY A 142 14.66 8.07 0.09
C GLY A 142 15.90 8.80 -0.46
N PRO A 143 15.72 9.99 -1.07
CA PRO A 143 16.77 10.77 -1.73
C PRO A 143 17.85 11.32 -0.79
N GLN A 144 17.61 11.37 0.52
CA GLN A 144 18.61 11.76 1.50
C GLN A 144 19.75 10.76 1.63
N ASN A 145 19.53 9.51 1.20
CA ASN A 145 20.50 8.42 1.27
C ASN A 145 20.80 7.79 -0.09
N ASN A 146 19.92 7.92 -1.08
CA ASN A 146 20.01 7.17 -2.34
C ASN A 146 19.62 8.03 -3.55
N THR A 147 20.07 7.64 -4.73
CA THR A 147 19.70 8.24 -6.02
C THR A 147 18.48 7.52 -6.63
N LYS A 148 17.90 8.13 -7.66
CA LYS A 148 16.77 7.54 -8.42
C LYS A 148 17.20 6.26 -9.12
N GLU A 149 18.40 6.26 -9.67
CA GLU A 149 19.00 5.13 -10.40
C GLU A 149 19.26 3.96 -9.45
N GLU A 150 19.70 4.23 -8.23
CA GLU A 150 19.89 3.21 -7.19
C GLU A 150 18.55 2.60 -6.74
N TYR A 151 17.49 3.40 -6.61
CA TYR A 151 16.15 2.88 -6.36
C TYR A 151 15.66 1.98 -7.49
N ILE A 152 15.81 2.41 -8.75
CA ILE A 152 15.42 1.60 -9.91
C ILE A 152 16.19 0.29 -9.93
N ALA A 153 17.51 0.31 -9.64
CA ALA A 153 18.32 -0.89 -9.60
C ALA A 153 17.88 -1.86 -8.49
N ALA A 154 17.64 -1.37 -7.26
CA ALA A 154 17.18 -2.17 -6.14
C ALA A 154 15.78 -2.77 -6.39
N TRP A 155 14.87 -2.00 -6.97
CA TRP A 155 13.54 -2.47 -7.37
C TRP A 155 13.65 -3.62 -8.38
N ARG A 156 14.35 -3.40 -9.49
CA ARG A 156 14.47 -4.40 -10.57
C ARG A 156 15.11 -5.69 -10.06
N HIS A 157 16.20 -5.56 -9.30
CA HIS A 157 16.87 -6.69 -8.69
C HIS A 157 15.92 -7.52 -7.82
N THR A 158 15.18 -6.86 -6.93
CA THR A 158 14.21 -7.52 -6.04
C THR A 158 13.13 -8.26 -6.83
N VAL A 159 12.53 -7.62 -7.84
CA VAL A 159 11.54 -8.27 -8.72
C VAL A 159 12.13 -9.49 -9.43
N ASP A 160 13.36 -9.38 -9.93
CA ASP A 160 14.02 -10.46 -10.65
C ASP A 160 14.37 -11.64 -9.74
N ARG A 161 14.72 -11.42 -8.47
CA ARG A 161 14.86 -12.50 -7.47
C ARG A 161 13.56 -13.28 -7.29
N PHE A 162 12.43 -12.58 -7.13
CA PHE A 162 11.11 -13.21 -7.01
C PHE A 162 10.72 -14.00 -8.27
N ARG A 163 10.98 -13.45 -9.46
CA ARG A 163 10.75 -14.15 -10.73
C ARG A 163 11.59 -15.42 -10.84
N ARG A 164 12.88 -15.35 -10.49
CA ARG A 164 13.78 -16.52 -10.49
C ARG A 164 13.32 -17.62 -9.53
N ALA A 165 12.73 -17.25 -8.40
CA ALA A 165 12.16 -18.21 -7.45
C ALA A 165 10.81 -18.80 -7.91
N GLY A 166 10.24 -18.34 -9.03
CA GLY A 166 8.95 -18.80 -9.54
C GLY A 166 7.73 -18.15 -8.87
N ALA A 167 7.91 -17.05 -8.14
CA ALA A 167 6.84 -16.34 -7.42
C ALA A 167 5.95 -15.50 -8.38
N SER A 168 5.34 -16.16 -9.37
CA SER A 168 4.58 -15.54 -10.46
C SER A 168 3.25 -14.88 -10.03
N LYS A 169 2.80 -15.17 -8.81
CA LYS A 169 1.53 -14.67 -8.23
C LYS A 169 1.69 -13.31 -7.55
N VAL A 170 2.91 -12.83 -7.37
CA VAL A 170 3.18 -11.48 -6.84
C VAL A 170 2.73 -10.42 -7.85
N ILE A 171 2.02 -9.40 -7.35
CA ILE A 171 1.57 -8.23 -8.10
C ILE A 171 2.34 -7.01 -7.57
N TRP A 172 3.17 -6.40 -8.40
CA TRP A 172 4.10 -5.36 -7.98
C TRP A 172 3.48 -3.96 -8.01
N VAL A 173 3.49 -3.27 -6.87
CA VAL A 173 2.84 -1.96 -6.66
C VAL A 173 3.88 -0.87 -6.43
N TRP A 174 4.15 -0.06 -7.45
CA TRP A 174 5.07 1.09 -7.35
C TRP A 174 4.32 2.32 -6.82
N SER A 175 4.78 2.87 -5.70
CA SER A 175 3.98 3.82 -4.90
C SER A 175 4.76 5.08 -4.52
N PRO A 176 4.86 6.10 -5.38
CA PRO A 176 5.44 7.40 -5.02
C PRO A 176 4.59 8.18 -4.00
N HIS A 177 5.22 9.17 -3.35
CA HIS A 177 4.58 10.20 -2.52
C HIS A 177 4.31 11.46 -3.37
N VAL A 178 3.05 11.70 -3.76
CA VAL A 178 2.72 12.72 -4.77
C VAL A 178 2.88 14.19 -4.32
N ALA A 179 3.09 14.45 -3.03
CA ALA A 179 3.38 15.81 -2.55
C ALA A 179 4.82 16.28 -2.85
N TYR A 180 5.74 15.36 -3.15
CA TYR A 180 7.12 15.69 -3.52
C TYR A 180 7.29 15.46 -5.01
N GLU A 181 7.92 16.40 -5.73
CA GLU A 181 8.09 16.35 -7.18
C GLU A 181 9.11 15.28 -7.64
N TYR A 182 9.27 15.11 -8.96
CA TYR A 182 10.27 14.24 -9.61
C TYR A 182 10.16 12.74 -9.30
N TRP A 183 9.02 12.31 -8.75
CA TRP A 183 8.75 10.93 -8.42
C TRP A 183 8.73 10.01 -9.65
N ASP A 184 8.39 10.54 -10.81
CA ASP A 184 8.40 9.85 -12.10
C ASP A 184 9.79 9.35 -12.51
N LEU A 185 10.85 10.00 -12.03
CA LEU A 185 12.23 9.59 -12.27
C LEU A 185 12.61 8.31 -11.51
N TYR A 186 11.81 7.87 -10.55
CA TYR A 186 12.01 6.60 -9.82
C TYR A 186 11.32 5.41 -10.49
N TYR A 187 10.67 5.61 -11.64
CA TYR A 187 9.88 4.55 -12.27
C TYR A 187 10.77 3.43 -12.85
N PRO A 188 10.62 2.17 -12.40
CA PRO A 188 11.53 1.10 -12.79
C PRO A 188 11.22 0.49 -14.17
N GLY A 189 10.16 0.95 -14.85
CA GLY A 189 9.75 0.51 -16.18
C GLY A 189 8.56 -0.45 -16.16
N ASP A 190 7.79 -0.45 -17.27
CA ASP A 190 6.50 -1.14 -17.38
C ASP A 190 6.57 -2.64 -17.12
N GLU A 191 7.69 -3.27 -17.45
CA GLU A 191 7.89 -4.71 -17.22
C GLU A 191 8.00 -5.03 -15.74
N TYR A 192 8.37 -4.08 -14.88
CA TYR A 192 8.64 -4.29 -13.46
C TYR A 192 7.51 -3.80 -12.53
N VAL A 193 6.43 -3.26 -13.10
CA VAL A 193 5.32 -2.66 -12.36
C VAL A 193 3.99 -3.17 -12.88
N ASP A 194 3.14 -3.64 -11.98
CA ASP A 194 1.77 -4.02 -12.29
C ASP A 194 0.77 -2.90 -11.97
N TRP A 195 1.02 -2.19 -10.87
CA TRP A 195 0.17 -1.11 -10.37
C TRP A 195 0.99 0.12 -10.01
N VAL A 196 0.42 1.30 -10.28
CA VAL A 196 0.89 2.57 -9.72
C VAL A 196 0.05 2.86 -8.47
N ALA A 197 0.65 3.42 -7.42
CA ALA A 197 -0.07 3.79 -6.22
C ALA A 197 0.40 5.11 -5.61
N THR A 198 -0.38 5.64 -4.67
CA THR A 198 0.02 6.77 -3.82
C THR A 198 -0.83 6.79 -2.55
N GLY A 199 -0.32 7.43 -1.50
CA GLY A 199 -1.13 7.88 -0.37
C GLY A 199 -1.90 9.17 -0.70
N VAL A 200 -3.06 9.34 -0.05
CA VAL A 200 -3.95 10.50 -0.08
C VAL A 200 -4.49 10.71 1.33
N LEU A 201 -3.69 11.37 2.17
CA LEU A 201 -4.00 11.63 3.57
C LEU A 201 -4.19 13.13 3.81
N ASN A 202 -5.39 13.55 4.20
CA ASN A 202 -5.66 14.92 4.62
C ASN A 202 -5.45 15.06 6.14
N TYR A 203 -4.30 15.59 6.52
CA TYR A 203 -3.94 15.83 7.93
C TYR A 203 -4.68 17.03 8.53
N GLY A 204 -5.30 17.92 7.74
CA GLY A 204 -5.84 19.17 8.28
C GLY A 204 -4.74 20.05 8.89
N PRO A 205 -5.08 21.07 9.71
CA PRO A 205 -4.12 21.97 10.35
C PRO A 205 -3.43 21.38 11.59
N ILE A 206 -3.29 20.05 11.70
CA ILE A 206 -2.65 19.40 12.87
C ILE A 206 -1.15 19.71 13.00
N ALA A 207 -0.49 20.00 11.87
CA ALA A 207 0.94 20.27 11.82
C ALA A 207 1.21 21.54 11.02
N GLN A 208 2.32 22.21 11.30
CA GLN A 208 2.68 23.48 10.66
C GLN A 208 2.87 23.38 9.13
N TRP A 209 3.22 22.18 8.64
CA TRP A 209 3.38 21.89 7.21
C TRP A 209 2.06 21.50 6.52
N SER A 210 0.96 21.39 7.25
CA SER A 210 -0.34 20.94 6.74
C SER A 210 -1.43 21.99 6.93
N GLN A 211 -2.47 21.87 6.11
CA GLN A 211 -3.73 22.60 6.22
C GLN A 211 -4.87 21.67 5.79
N TRP A 212 -6.10 22.17 5.78
CA TRP A 212 -7.20 21.41 5.19
C TRP A 212 -7.07 21.34 3.68
N TRP A 213 -6.82 20.15 3.15
CA TRP A 213 -6.68 19.91 1.72
C TRP A 213 -7.83 19.05 1.21
N SER A 214 -8.47 19.47 0.12
CA SER A 214 -9.42 18.63 -0.59
C SER A 214 -8.71 17.45 -1.28
N PHE A 215 -9.46 16.37 -1.55
CA PHE A 215 -8.98 15.24 -2.33
C PHE A 215 -8.40 15.66 -3.69
N ASP A 216 -9.04 16.64 -4.36
CA ASP A 216 -8.60 17.15 -5.66
C ASP A 216 -7.24 17.86 -5.59
N GLN A 217 -6.99 18.60 -4.51
CA GLN A 217 -5.70 19.26 -4.28
C GLN A 217 -4.58 18.25 -4.03
N ILE A 218 -4.84 17.19 -3.26
CA ILE A 218 -3.83 16.15 -2.96
C ILE A 218 -3.60 15.24 -4.18
N PHE A 219 -4.66 14.71 -4.77
CA PHE A 219 -4.60 13.68 -5.80
C PHE A 219 -5.00 14.17 -7.19
N GLY A 220 -6.10 14.92 -7.30
CA GLY A 220 -6.69 15.31 -8.59
C GLY A 220 -5.70 16.01 -9.51
N SER A 221 -4.92 16.95 -8.97
CA SER A 221 -3.86 17.66 -9.73
C SER A 221 -2.73 16.76 -10.24
N LYS A 222 -2.54 15.58 -9.64
CA LYS A 222 -1.46 14.63 -9.96
C LYS A 222 -1.95 13.45 -10.80
N TYR A 223 -3.27 13.26 -10.91
CA TYR A 223 -3.90 12.13 -11.61
C TYR A 223 -3.39 11.93 -13.03
N ALA A 224 -3.36 12.99 -13.86
CA ALA A 224 -2.96 12.86 -15.26
C ALA A 224 -1.53 12.31 -15.41
N ARG A 225 -0.63 12.72 -14.51
CA ARG A 225 0.75 12.21 -14.49
C ARG A 225 0.81 10.75 -14.04
N LEU A 226 0.07 10.37 -12.99
CA LEU A 226 -0.03 8.97 -12.55
C LEU A 226 -0.66 8.06 -13.62
N ALA A 227 -1.69 8.55 -14.31
CA ALA A 227 -2.37 7.81 -15.37
C ALA A 227 -1.49 7.63 -16.62
N SER A 228 -0.49 8.51 -16.83
CA SER A 228 0.40 8.44 -18.00
C SER A 228 1.29 7.18 -18.04
N PHE A 229 1.41 6.46 -16.93
CA PHE A 229 2.11 5.17 -16.85
C PHE A 229 1.29 3.99 -17.42
N ASN A 230 0.02 4.21 -17.80
CA ASN A 230 -0.86 3.19 -18.37
C ASN A 230 -1.01 1.92 -17.50
N LYS A 231 -0.95 2.10 -16.18
CA LYS A 231 -1.22 1.07 -15.17
C LYS A 231 -2.47 1.45 -14.37
N PRO A 232 -3.21 0.49 -13.81
CA PRO A 232 -4.22 0.81 -12.81
C PRO A 232 -3.59 1.52 -11.60
N ILE A 233 -4.35 2.45 -11.03
CA ILE A 233 -3.96 3.26 -9.89
C ILE A 233 -4.63 2.72 -8.62
N MET A 234 -3.84 2.53 -7.58
CA MET A 234 -4.29 2.21 -6.22
C MET A 234 -4.08 3.42 -5.32
N LEU A 235 -5.13 3.89 -4.64
CA LEU A 235 -4.93 4.75 -3.47
C LEU A 235 -4.56 3.83 -2.31
N ALA A 236 -3.25 3.65 -2.09
CA ALA A 236 -2.73 2.70 -1.12
C ALA A 236 -2.97 3.15 0.32
N GLU A 237 -3.17 4.45 0.53
CA GLU A 237 -3.55 5.01 1.82
C GLU A 237 -4.56 6.13 1.54
N LEU A 238 -5.79 6.00 2.02
CA LEU A 238 -6.85 7.00 1.85
C LEU A 238 -7.42 7.37 3.22
N GLY A 239 -7.37 8.65 3.55
CA GLY A 239 -7.85 9.11 4.85
C GLY A 239 -7.94 10.62 4.96
N SER A 240 -8.81 11.07 5.85
CA SER A 240 -8.84 12.46 6.32
C SER A 240 -8.97 12.45 7.83
N LEU A 241 -8.27 13.35 8.51
CA LEU A 241 -8.57 13.69 9.90
C LEU A 241 -9.84 14.56 9.95
N SER A 242 -10.42 14.71 11.14
CA SER A 242 -11.63 15.51 11.39
C SER A 242 -11.34 17.00 11.61
N VAL A 243 -10.09 17.37 11.84
CA VAL A 243 -9.72 18.74 12.21
C VAL A 243 -9.56 19.61 10.96
N GLY A 244 -10.12 20.83 10.98
CA GLY A 244 -9.91 21.85 9.94
C GLY A 244 -10.94 21.92 8.82
N GLY A 245 -11.95 21.02 8.78
CA GLY A 245 -13.01 21.08 7.78
C GLY A 245 -14.02 19.95 7.92
N ASP A 246 -14.88 19.79 6.92
CA ASP A 246 -15.93 18.77 6.90
C ASP A 246 -15.40 17.44 6.33
N ARG A 247 -15.08 16.52 7.24
CA ARG A 247 -14.56 15.18 6.93
C ARG A 247 -15.57 14.33 6.15
N ALA A 248 -16.86 14.44 6.44
CA ALA A 248 -17.90 13.69 5.74
C ALA A 248 -18.06 14.17 4.29
N ALA A 249 -18.04 15.49 4.09
CA ALA A 249 -18.02 16.08 2.75
C ALA A 249 -16.73 15.71 1.99
N TRP A 250 -15.58 15.65 2.67
CA TRP A 250 -14.31 15.22 2.07
C TRP A 250 -14.40 13.79 1.53
N TYR A 251 -14.85 12.83 2.33
CA TYR A 251 -15.03 11.44 1.89
C TYR A 251 -16.09 11.34 0.78
N SER A 252 -17.22 12.03 0.92
CA SER A 252 -18.27 12.01 -0.10
C SER A 252 -17.75 12.52 -1.45
N GLY A 253 -17.02 13.65 -1.45
CA GLY A 253 -16.45 14.22 -2.67
C GLY A 253 -15.37 13.34 -3.29
N ALA A 254 -14.46 12.79 -2.47
CA ALA A 254 -13.42 11.88 -2.92
C ALA A 254 -14.02 10.62 -3.60
N LEU A 255 -14.90 9.91 -2.89
CA LEU A 255 -15.42 8.62 -3.34
C LEU A 255 -16.40 8.74 -4.51
N GLN A 256 -17.15 9.85 -4.62
CA GLN A 256 -17.97 10.09 -5.82
C GLN A 256 -17.12 10.42 -7.05
N ALA A 257 -16.01 11.15 -6.87
CA ALA A 257 -15.13 11.56 -7.96
C ALA A 257 -14.33 10.38 -8.55
N LEU A 258 -13.97 9.37 -7.75
CA LEU A 258 -13.15 8.25 -8.19
C LEU A 258 -13.64 7.56 -9.47
N PRO A 259 -14.84 6.97 -9.54
CA PRO A 259 -15.30 6.29 -10.75
C PRO A 259 -15.61 7.25 -11.92
N GLN A 260 -15.89 8.53 -11.66
CA GLN A 260 -16.35 9.48 -12.68
C GLN A 260 -15.21 10.29 -13.32
N ARG A 261 -14.27 10.77 -12.50
CA ARG A 261 -13.19 11.69 -12.90
C ARG A 261 -11.85 10.98 -13.01
N TYR A 262 -11.70 9.84 -12.34
CA TYR A 262 -10.42 9.14 -12.20
C TYR A 262 -10.51 7.66 -12.63
N PRO A 263 -10.88 7.36 -13.90
CA PRO A 263 -11.15 5.99 -14.37
C PRO A 263 -9.96 5.02 -14.34
N ALA A 264 -8.73 5.52 -14.19
CA ALA A 264 -7.56 4.66 -13.96
C ALA A 264 -7.45 4.22 -12.48
N VAL A 265 -8.16 4.84 -11.54
CA VAL A 265 -8.20 4.38 -10.15
C VAL A 265 -9.07 3.14 -10.05
N ARG A 266 -8.45 2.05 -9.63
CA ARG A 266 -9.04 0.70 -9.57
C ARG A 266 -8.96 0.07 -8.18
N ALA A 267 -8.33 0.74 -7.22
CA ALA A 267 -8.38 0.36 -5.82
C ALA A 267 -8.29 1.60 -4.89
N ALA A 268 -8.97 1.55 -3.75
CA ALA A 268 -8.88 2.55 -2.70
C ALA A 268 -8.86 1.86 -1.33
N LEU A 269 -7.78 2.06 -0.58
CA LEU A 269 -7.55 1.43 0.72
C LEU A 269 -7.63 2.49 1.82
N PHE A 270 -8.59 2.34 2.72
CA PHE A 270 -8.72 3.21 3.87
C PHE A 270 -7.57 2.98 4.85
N PHE A 271 -6.87 4.06 5.20
CA PHE A 271 -5.93 4.02 6.31
C PHE A 271 -6.71 4.13 7.62
N HIS A 272 -7.21 3.01 8.13
CA HIS A 272 -8.12 2.89 9.28
C HIS A 272 -7.38 2.65 10.60
N SER A 273 -6.33 3.44 10.87
CA SER A 273 -5.53 3.28 12.10
C SER A 273 -5.92 4.29 13.17
N LYS A 274 -6.07 3.83 14.42
CA LYS A 274 -6.46 4.68 15.57
C LYS A 274 -5.31 5.46 16.21
N ASP A 275 -4.11 4.88 16.18
CA ASP A 275 -2.95 5.32 16.97
C ASP A 275 -1.75 5.62 16.06
N ASP A 276 -1.96 6.31 14.94
CA ASP A 276 -0.89 6.67 14.01
C ASP A 276 -0.06 7.85 14.55
N GLN A 277 1.25 7.71 14.57
CA GLN A 277 2.20 8.76 14.99
C GLN A 277 3.37 8.86 14.01
N THR A 278 3.18 8.41 12.77
CA THR A 278 4.29 8.26 11.81
C THR A 278 4.91 9.59 11.36
N VAL A 279 4.09 10.64 11.20
CA VAL A 279 4.56 11.96 10.70
C VAL A 279 4.17 13.13 11.61
N THR A 280 3.50 12.85 12.73
CA THR A 280 3.03 13.85 13.69
C THR A 280 3.64 13.61 15.05
N TYR A 281 3.89 14.67 15.82
CA TYR A 281 4.39 14.55 17.20
C TYR A 281 3.39 13.88 18.14
N GLN A 282 2.09 14.01 17.85
CA GLN A 282 1.02 13.37 18.61
C GLN A 282 0.40 12.24 17.79
N LYS A 283 -0.21 11.27 18.49
CA LYS A 283 -1.05 10.26 17.84
C LYS A 283 -2.27 10.90 17.20
N VAL A 284 -2.64 10.41 16.02
CA VAL A 284 -3.83 10.82 15.28
C VAL A 284 -4.70 9.60 14.95
N ASP A 285 -6.01 9.85 14.89
CA ASP A 285 -7.03 8.83 14.67
C ASP A 285 -7.63 8.98 13.27
N TRP A 286 -7.31 8.01 12.41
CA TRP A 286 -7.85 7.92 11.06
C TRP A 286 -9.10 7.06 10.98
N THR A 287 -9.53 6.43 12.07
CA THR A 287 -10.68 5.53 12.04
C THR A 287 -11.94 6.24 11.54
N ILE A 288 -12.69 5.52 10.72
CA ILE A 288 -13.94 5.96 10.11
C ILE A 288 -15.12 5.64 11.05
N THR A 289 -15.01 4.51 11.76
CA THR A 289 -16.05 3.96 12.65
C THR A 289 -16.32 4.82 13.88
N GLY A 290 -15.38 5.70 14.26
CA GLY A 290 -15.57 6.68 15.33
C GLY A 290 -16.33 7.95 14.91
N ASP A 291 -16.67 8.12 13.62
CA ASP A 291 -17.30 9.33 13.08
C ASP A 291 -18.54 8.95 12.24
N THR A 292 -19.73 9.07 12.84
CA THR A 292 -21.00 8.66 12.22
C THR A 292 -21.25 9.36 10.87
N ALA A 293 -20.84 10.62 10.71
CA ALA A 293 -21.07 11.37 9.49
C ALA A 293 -20.12 10.89 8.37
N ALA A 294 -18.83 10.71 8.69
CA ALA A 294 -17.86 10.15 7.76
C ALA A 294 -18.20 8.71 7.38
N LEU A 295 -18.56 7.87 8.35
CA LEU A 295 -19.02 6.50 8.12
C LEU A 295 -20.21 6.48 7.16
N SER A 296 -21.23 7.30 7.41
CA SER A 296 -22.41 7.38 6.53
C SER A 296 -22.04 7.80 5.10
N ALA A 297 -21.07 8.70 4.92
CA ALA A 297 -20.58 9.11 3.61
C ALA A 297 -19.85 7.96 2.89
N VAL A 298 -18.97 7.26 3.61
CA VAL A 298 -18.23 6.10 3.09
C VAL A 298 -19.17 4.97 2.72
N THR A 299 -20.12 4.61 3.58
CA THR A 299 -21.13 3.57 3.34
C THR A 299 -21.92 3.85 2.06
N ARG A 300 -22.48 5.07 1.92
CA ARG A 300 -23.26 5.43 0.72
C ARG A 300 -22.46 5.33 -0.56
N ALA A 301 -21.20 5.78 -0.55
CA ALA A 301 -20.38 5.81 -1.75
C ALA A 301 -19.89 4.40 -2.15
N THR A 302 -19.42 3.61 -1.17
CA THR A 302 -18.87 2.27 -1.44
C THR A 302 -19.94 1.25 -1.83
N GLN A 303 -21.17 1.37 -1.31
CA GLN A 303 -22.30 0.55 -1.76
C GLN A 303 -22.67 0.79 -3.23
N GLN A 304 -22.39 1.97 -3.78
CA GLN A 304 -22.60 2.27 -5.20
C GLN A 304 -21.53 1.68 -6.10
N TRP A 305 -20.35 1.35 -5.56
CA TRP A 305 -19.26 0.73 -6.32
C TRP A 305 -19.37 -0.80 -6.38
N ALA A 306 -20.08 -1.40 -5.43
CA ALA A 306 -20.33 -2.83 -5.44
C ALA A 306 -21.01 -3.19 -6.77
N PRO A 307 -20.45 -4.14 -7.56
CA PRO A 307 -21.16 -4.62 -8.74
C PRO A 307 -22.52 -5.12 -8.25
N GLY A 308 -23.61 -4.56 -8.79
CA GLY A 308 -24.96 -5.06 -8.51
C GLY A 308 -24.99 -6.58 -8.70
N PRO A 309 -25.89 -7.31 -8.01
CA PRO A 309 -25.84 -8.76 -7.94
C PRO A 309 -25.70 -9.36 -9.34
N ARG A 310 -24.54 -9.96 -9.64
CA ARG A 310 -24.39 -10.79 -10.83
C ARG A 310 -25.34 -11.96 -10.64
N ARG A 311 -26.47 -11.93 -11.34
CA ARG A 311 -27.30 -13.11 -11.53
C ARG A 311 -26.41 -14.15 -12.21
N VAL A 312 -25.93 -15.12 -11.43
CA VAL A 312 -25.39 -16.35 -12.00
C VAL A 312 -26.57 -16.99 -12.73
N PRO A 313 -26.54 -17.16 -14.06
CA PRO A 313 -27.57 -17.95 -14.71
C PRO A 313 -27.49 -19.35 -14.12
N ALA A 314 -28.61 -19.83 -13.58
CA ALA A 314 -28.71 -21.19 -13.09
C ALA A 314 -28.22 -22.14 -14.19
N GLN A 315 -27.18 -22.90 -13.89
CA GLN A 315 -26.77 -24.02 -14.74
C GLN A 315 -27.97 -24.98 -14.80
N PRO A 316 -28.43 -25.40 -15.99
CA PRO A 316 -29.41 -26.46 -16.08
C PRO A 316 -28.81 -27.72 -15.47
N ILE A 317 -29.53 -28.28 -14.48
CA ILE A 317 -29.19 -29.56 -13.86
C ILE A 317 -29.34 -30.64 -14.96
N PRO A 318 -28.37 -31.58 -15.08
CA PRO A 318 -28.37 -32.62 -16.10
C PRO A 318 -29.59 -33.55 -16.06
#